data_AF-A0A2W1F940-F1
#
_entry.id   AF-A0A2W1F940-F1
#
_cell.length_a   1.000
_cell.length_b   1.000
_cell.length_c   1.000
_cell.angle_alpha   90.00
_cell.angle_beta   90.00
_cell.angle_gamma   90.00
#
_symmetry.space_group_name_H-M   'P 1'
#
loop_
_entity.id
_entity.type
_entity.pdbx_description
1 polymer ?
#
loop_
_entity_poly.entity_id
_entity_poly.type
_entity_poly.pdbx_seq_one_letter_code
_entity_poly.pdbx_strand_id
1 'polypeptide(L)'
;MPTATEPNSRSPSPTPAPPIADAPGPRAQGLINVFNQASKATLDKCSAKNFASCFPTAAQYSPEVLDNLRGQIVDQLDRTWKSNFEDIMERRNVVKLLNSLDQCIEDAKLRKKRAESNANGGPVETPIPPHTLSPSEIHLAHLMPYLEKQANDMNTKLAETQQSNTKLLSTVTAQRAEIEALVRGLENVIQDLDISAQMMAQDEVQELSKETRELEMEMRT
;
A
#
# COMPACT_ATOMS: atom_id res chain seq x y z
N MET A 1 -24.20 -10.20 -29.97
CA MET A 1 -22.79 -10.55 -30.22
C MET A 1 -22.06 -10.51 -28.88
N PRO A 2 -21.31 -11.55 -28.52
CA PRO A 2 -20.99 -11.87 -27.14
C PRO A 2 -19.85 -11.01 -26.59
N THR A 3 -19.99 -10.73 -25.30
CA THR A 3 -19.13 -9.99 -24.39
C THR A 3 -17.70 -10.52 -24.37
N ALA A 4 -16.73 -9.63 -24.59
CA ALA A 4 -15.32 -9.87 -24.35
C ALA A 4 -15.09 -10.23 -22.88
N THR A 5 -14.48 -11.38 -22.65
CA THR A 5 -14.11 -11.89 -21.34
C THR A 5 -12.84 -11.16 -20.88
N GLU A 6 -12.95 -10.31 -19.85
CA GLU A 6 -11.75 -9.77 -19.19
C GLU A 6 -11.03 -10.88 -18.40
N PRO A 7 -9.70 -10.97 -18.49
CA PRO A 7 -8.94 -11.99 -17.78
C PRO A 7 -8.92 -11.68 -16.28
N ASN A 8 -9.30 -12.67 -15.48
CA ASN A 8 -9.11 -12.74 -14.03
C ASN A 8 -7.73 -12.21 -13.63
N SER A 9 -7.69 -10.99 -13.07
CA SER A 9 -6.50 -10.41 -12.46
C SER A 9 -6.19 -11.21 -11.19
N ARG A 10 -5.19 -12.08 -11.29
CA ARG A 10 -4.65 -12.86 -10.18
C ARG A 10 -4.14 -11.90 -9.10
N SER A 11 -4.67 -12.08 -7.90
CA SER A 11 -4.16 -11.67 -6.58
C SER A 11 -3.09 -10.56 -6.56
N PRO A 12 -3.37 -9.37 -5.99
CA PRO A 12 -2.36 -8.33 -5.88
C PRO A 12 -1.19 -8.86 -5.06
N SER A 13 0.00 -8.82 -5.65
CA SER A 13 1.25 -9.13 -4.94
C SER A 13 1.39 -8.18 -3.75
N PRO A 14 1.97 -8.63 -2.62
CA PRO A 14 2.07 -7.84 -1.41
C PRO A 14 2.81 -6.52 -1.68
N THR A 15 2.39 -5.45 -1.01
CA THR A 15 3.06 -4.15 -1.09
C THR A 15 4.53 -4.34 -0.68
N PRO A 16 5.50 -3.92 -1.51
CA PRO A 16 6.91 -4.07 -1.19
C PRO A 16 7.23 -3.39 0.14
N ALA A 17 8.06 -4.02 0.97
CA ALA A 17 8.57 -3.39 2.17
C ALA A 17 9.25 -2.05 1.82
N PRO A 18 9.14 -1.02 2.68
CA PRO A 18 9.74 0.28 2.40
C PRO A 18 11.23 0.13 2.07
N PRO A 19 11.75 0.91 1.11
CA PRO A 19 13.14 0.80 0.69
C PRO A 19 14.05 1.08 1.88
N ILE A 20 14.88 0.08 2.22
CA ILE A 20 15.92 0.23 3.23
C ILE A 20 17.04 1.05 2.60
N ALA A 21 17.50 2.10 3.27
CA ALA A 21 18.61 2.89 2.79
C ALA A 21 19.87 2.03 2.66
N ASP A 22 20.56 2.13 1.52
CA ASP A 22 21.86 1.47 1.29
C ASP A 22 23.02 2.20 2.00
N ALA A 23 22.76 3.41 2.50
CA ALA A 23 23.73 4.17 3.28
C ALA A 23 23.93 3.56 4.68
N PRO A 24 25.16 3.55 5.22
CA PRO A 24 25.43 3.07 6.58
C PRO A 24 24.62 3.81 7.65
N GLY A 25 23.74 3.11 8.34
CA GLY A 25 23.07 3.59 9.55
C GLY A 25 24.01 3.64 10.76
N PRO A 26 23.53 4.07 11.94
CA PRO A 26 24.37 4.27 13.13
C PRO A 26 25.08 2.98 13.56
N ARG A 27 24.40 1.83 13.49
CA ARG A 27 24.99 0.53 13.85
C ARG A 27 26.01 0.05 12.81
N ALA A 28 25.71 0.21 11.53
CA ALA A 28 26.64 -0.13 10.45
C ALA A 28 27.91 0.72 10.53
N GLN A 29 27.76 2.02 10.78
CA GLN A 29 28.90 2.93 11.00
C GLN A 29 29.68 2.54 12.26
N GLY A 30 28.99 2.14 13.34
CA GLY A 30 29.62 1.62 14.55
C GLY A 30 30.51 0.40 14.28
N LEU A 31 30.03 -0.56 13.48
CA LEU A 31 30.81 -1.74 13.08
C LEU A 31 32.06 -1.36 12.29
N ILE A 32 31.93 -0.47 11.30
CA ILE A 32 33.04 0.03 10.49
C ILE A 32 34.09 0.73 11.38
N ASN A 33 33.63 1.56 12.32
CA ASN A 33 34.52 2.28 13.23
C ASN A 33 35.29 1.33 14.14
N VAL A 34 34.62 0.32 14.72
CA VAL A 34 35.26 -0.69 15.58
C VAL A 34 36.30 -1.48 14.79
N PHE A 35 36.00 -1.90 13.56
CA PHE A 35 36.95 -2.61 12.72
C PHE A 35 38.18 -1.75 12.40
N ASN A 36 37.99 -0.50 12.00
CA ASN A 36 39.08 0.42 11.70
C ASN A 36 39.97 0.69 12.93
N GLN A 37 39.35 0.88 14.10
CA GLN A 37 40.08 1.09 15.35
C GLN A 37 40.87 -0.16 15.77
N ALA A 38 40.26 -1.34 15.69
CA ALA A 38 40.91 -2.60 16.04
C ALA A 38 42.07 -2.93 15.09
N SER A 39 41.87 -2.72 13.79
CA SER A 39 42.91 -2.90 12.76
C SER A 39 44.09 -1.99 13.03
N LYS A 40 43.84 -0.68 13.22
CA LYS A 40 44.87 0.29 13.55
C LYS A 40 45.62 -0.08 14.85
N ALA A 41 44.89 -0.38 15.92
CA ALA A 41 45.49 -0.74 17.20
C ALA A 41 46.36 -2.00 17.12
N THR A 42 45.99 -2.96 16.26
CA THR A 42 46.77 -4.17 16.00
C THR A 42 48.04 -3.88 15.21
N LEU A 43 47.93 -3.09 14.14
CA LEU A 43 49.06 -2.68 13.31
C LEU A 43 50.06 -1.81 14.09
N ASP A 44 49.58 -0.93 14.98
CA ASP A 44 50.40 -0.08 15.84
C ASP A 44 51.28 -0.90 16.82
N LYS A 45 50.91 -2.16 17.13
CA LYS A 45 51.76 -3.06 17.91
C LYS A 45 53.00 -3.51 17.13
N CYS A 46 52.95 -3.53 15.80
CA CYS A 46 54.09 -3.72 14.92
C CYS A 46 54.91 -2.42 14.78
N SER A 47 55.30 -1.84 15.92
CA SER A 47 56.14 -0.65 15.96
C SER A 47 57.55 -0.96 15.46
N ALA A 48 58.25 0.04 14.93
CA ALA A 48 59.64 -0.10 14.47
C ALA A 48 60.55 -0.71 15.55
N LYS A 49 60.38 -0.29 16.81
CA LYS A 49 61.14 -0.82 17.95
C LYS A 49 60.85 -2.29 18.22
N ASN A 50 59.58 -2.68 18.27
CA ASN A 50 59.19 -4.07 18.52
C ASN A 50 59.68 -4.98 17.40
N PHE A 51 59.51 -4.54 16.15
CA PHE A 51 59.96 -5.29 14.97
C PHE A 51 61.49 -5.42 14.94
N ALA A 52 62.23 -4.33 15.18
CA ALA A 52 63.70 -4.35 15.22
C ALA A 52 64.26 -5.23 16.35
N SER A 53 63.57 -5.31 17.49
CA SER A 53 63.99 -6.16 18.61
C SER A 53 64.00 -7.66 18.28
N CYS A 54 63.17 -8.08 17.32
CA CYS A 54 63.14 -9.46 16.83
C CYS A 54 64.27 -9.75 15.81
N PHE A 55 64.89 -8.71 15.24
CA PHE A 55 65.93 -8.83 14.22
C PHE A 55 67.17 -7.97 14.56
N PRO A 56 67.86 -8.24 15.70
CA PRO A 56 68.91 -7.37 16.22
C PRO A 56 70.09 -7.19 15.26
N THR A 57 70.51 -8.24 14.55
CA THR A 57 71.59 -8.16 13.55
C THR A 57 71.21 -7.25 12.39
N ALA A 58 70.02 -7.42 11.81
CA ALA A 58 69.56 -6.57 10.71
C ALA A 58 69.33 -5.12 11.15
N ALA A 59 68.84 -4.91 12.37
CA ALA A 59 68.65 -3.58 12.95
C ALA A 59 69.99 -2.82 13.12
N GLN A 60 71.09 -3.53 13.38
CA GLN A 60 72.41 -2.91 13.53
C GLN A 60 73.05 -2.55 12.18
N TYR A 61 72.93 -3.42 11.17
CA TYR A 61 73.65 -3.25 9.90
C TYR A 61 72.81 -2.60 8.79
N SER A 62 71.48 -2.68 8.86
CA SER A 62 70.57 -2.16 7.82
C SER A 62 69.20 -1.75 8.40
N PRO A 63 69.15 -0.76 9.31
CA PRO A 63 67.90 -0.32 9.94
C PRO A 63 66.88 0.23 8.94
N GLU A 64 67.35 0.91 7.90
CA GLU A 64 66.49 1.50 6.86
C GLU A 64 65.75 0.43 6.03
N VAL A 65 66.45 -0.63 5.63
CA VAL A 65 65.84 -1.76 4.89
C VAL A 65 64.79 -2.45 5.75
N LEU A 66 65.07 -2.60 7.05
CA LEU A 66 64.16 -3.25 7.98
C LEU A 66 62.89 -2.42 8.23
N ASP A 67 63.01 -1.09 8.35
CA ASP A 67 61.84 -0.23 8.52
C ASP A 67 61.01 -0.13 7.23
N ASN A 68 61.67 -0.09 6.07
CA ASN A 68 60.99 -0.17 4.76
C ASN A 68 60.20 -1.49 4.62
N LEU A 69 60.80 -2.62 4.98
CA LEU A 69 60.13 -3.92 4.97
C LEU A 69 58.92 -3.94 5.91
N ARG A 70 59.08 -3.43 7.13
CA ARG A 70 57.99 -3.31 8.11
C ARG A 70 56.85 -2.46 7.55
N GLY A 71 57.17 -1.28 6.99
CA GLY A 71 56.19 -0.39 6.37
C GLY A 71 55.40 -1.09 5.27
N GLN A 72 56.08 -1.78 4.35
CA GLN A 72 55.43 -2.54 3.28
C GLN A 72 54.51 -3.64 3.82
N ILE A 73 54.92 -4.38 4.86
CA ILE A 73 54.10 -5.43 5.48
C ILE A 73 52.85 -4.81 6.13
N VAL A 74 53.02 -3.76 6.94
CA VAL A 74 51.92 -3.09 7.63
C VAL A 74 50.92 -2.50 6.63
N ASP A 75 51.41 -1.82 5.60
CA ASP A 75 50.59 -1.22 4.56
C ASP A 75 49.84 -2.27 3.74
N GLN A 76 50.51 -3.37 3.38
CA GLN A 76 49.89 -4.46 2.64
C GLN A 76 48.82 -5.15 3.47
N LEU A 77 49.07 -5.34 4.76
CA LEU A 77 48.12 -5.95 5.69
C LEU A 77 46.89 -5.05 5.87
N ASP A 78 47.09 -3.75 6.08
CA ASP A 78 46.00 -2.76 6.20
C ASP A 78 45.10 -2.75 4.95
N ARG A 79 45.70 -2.67 3.76
CA ARG A 79 44.97 -2.72 2.49
C ARG A 79 44.20 -4.03 2.32
N THR A 80 44.85 -5.15 2.60
CA THR A 80 44.24 -6.48 2.44
C THR A 80 43.09 -6.67 3.41
N TRP A 81 43.24 -6.26 4.68
CA TRP A 81 42.19 -6.35 5.68
C TRP A 81 40.98 -5.49 5.35
N LYS A 82 41.20 -4.22 4.95
CA LYS A 82 40.12 -3.32 4.54
C LYS A 82 39.36 -3.85 3.33
N SER A 83 40.08 -4.31 2.30
CA SER A 83 39.46 -4.88 1.10
C SER A 83 38.64 -6.13 1.41
N ASN A 84 39.17 -7.05 2.23
CA ASN A 84 38.42 -8.25 2.62
C ASN A 84 37.20 -7.90 3.47
N PHE A 85 37.31 -6.91 4.35
CA PHE A 85 36.19 -6.44 5.16
C PHE A 85 35.09 -5.83 4.30
N GLU A 86 35.43 -4.96 3.35
CA GLU A 86 34.48 -4.39 2.39
C GLU A 86 33.77 -5.47 1.57
N ASP A 87 34.53 -6.44 1.04
CA ASP A 87 33.97 -7.59 0.30
C ASP A 87 33.01 -8.43 1.17
N ILE A 88 33.34 -8.68 2.45
CA ILE A 88 32.43 -9.39 3.36
C ILE A 88 31.17 -8.56 3.63
N MET A 89 31.32 -7.24 3.84
CA MET A 89 30.22 -6.31 4.09
C MET A 89 29.22 -6.31 2.92
N GLU A 90 29.73 -6.31 1.68
CA GLU A 90 28.95 -6.37 0.46
C GLU A 90 28.31 -7.75 0.26
N ARG A 91 29.10 -8.83 0.25
CA ARG A 91 28.60 -10.21 0.02
C ARG A 91 27.51 -10.63 0.99
N ARG A 92 27.56 -10.14 2.23
CA ARG A 92 26.58 -10.46 3.27
C ARG A 92 25.47 -9.42 3.40
N ASN A 93 25.47 -8.37 2.59
CA ASN A 93 24.51 -7.25 2.66
C ASN A 93 24.40 -6.67 4.08
N VAL A 94 25.53 -6.54 4.78
CA VAL A 94 25.55 -6.24 6.22
C VAL A 94 24.89 -4.90 6.52
N VAL A 95 25.16 -3.88 5.71
CA VAL A 95 24.59 -2.53 5.91
C VAL A 95 23.06 -2.59 5.91
N LYS A 96 22.47 -3.22 4.89
CA LYS A 96 21.03 -3.37 4.77
C LYS A 96 20.42 -4.15 5.94
N LEU A 97 21.07 -5.23 6.36
CA LEU A 97 20.60 -6.04 7.49
C LEU A 97 20.67 -5.29 8.83
N LEU A 98 21.74 -4.54 9.08
CA LEU A 98 21.87 -3.72 10.28
C LEU A 98 20.88 -2.56 10.29
N ASN A 99 20.64 -1.93 9.14
CA ASN A 99 19.62 -0.89 9.00
C ASN A 99 18.21 -1.45 9.23
N SER A 100 17.90 -2.64 8.69
CA SER A 100 16.64 -3.35 8.97
C SER A 100 16.48 -3.69 10.44
N LEU A 101 17.56 -4.08 11.12
CA LEU A 101 17.55 -4.35 12.56
C LEU A 101 17.23 -3.07 13.35
N ASP A 102 17.87 -1.95 13.01
CA ASP A 102 17.59 -0.67 13.69
C ASP A 102 16.14 -0.24 13.48
N GLN A 103 15.56 -0.45 12.29
CA GLN A 103 14.13 -0.23 12.04
C GLN A 103 13.25 -1.12 12.94
N CYS A 104 13.54 -2.42 13.04
CA CYS A 104 12.81 -3.34 13.92
C CYS A 104 12.90 -2.92 15.41
N ILE A 105 14.05 -2.39 15.84
CA ILE A 105 14.24 -1.90 17.20
C ILE A 105 13.38 -0.65 17.46
N GLU A 106 13.35 0.29 16.53
CA GLU A 106 12.50 1.49 16.66
C GLU A 106 11.01 1.14 16.66
N ASP A 107 10.57 0.24 15.77
CA ASP A 107 9.20 -0.28 15.78
C ASP A 107 8.85 -0.95 17.10
N ALA A 108 9.76 -1.74 17.68
CA ALA A 108 9.56 -2.37 18.98
C ALA A 108 9.45 -1.33 20.11
N LYS A 109 10.27 -0.28 20.09
CA LYS A 109 10.17 0.84 21.05
C LYS A 109 8.82 1.57 20.93
N LEU A 110 8.34 1.79 19.70
CA LEU A 110 7.04 2.42 19.47
C LEU A 110 5.89 1.55 19.99
N ARG A 111 5.93 0.24 19.72
CA ARG A 111 4.93 -0.72 20.25
C ARG A 111 4.94 -0.74 21.77
N LYS A 112 6.12 -0.73 22.39
CA LYS A 112 6.27 -0.67 23.85
C LYS A 112 5.64 0.61 24.42
N LYS A 113 5.97 1.78 23.86
CA LYS A 113 5.38 3.07 24.29
C LYS A 113 3.86 3.08 24.17
N ARG A 114 3.31 2.50 23.09
CA ARG A 114 1.86 2.37 22.90
C ARG A 114 1.22 1.44 23.93
N ALA A 115 1.87 0.33 24.27
CA ALA A 115 1.38 -0.58 25.29
C ALA A 115 1.40 0.08 26.68
N GLU A 116 2.46 0.82 27.01
CA GLU A 116 2.57 1.61 28.24
C GLU A 116 1.49 2.70 28.33
N SER A 117 1.21 3.42 27.24
CA SER A 117 0.15 4.42 27.22
C SER A 117 -1.24 3.80 27.38
N ASN A 118 -1.49 2.64 26.76
CA ASN A 118 -2.78 1.97 26.86
C ASN A 118 -3.01 1.35 28.25
N ALA A 119 -1.95 0.99 28.97
CA ALA A 119 -2.05 0.42 30.30
C ALA A 119 -2.40 1.45 31.40
N ASN A 120 -2.33 2.76 31.13
CA ASN A 120 -2.67 3.84 32.08
C ASN A 120 -2.05 3.64 33.50
N GLY A 121 -0.79 3.20 33.57
CA GLY A 121 -0.10 2.94 34.83
C GLY A 121 -0.27 1.51 35.40
N GLY A 122 -1.04 0.65 34.73
CA GLY A 122 -1.12 -0.77 35.01
C GLY A 122 0.07 -1.58 34.45
N PRO A 123 0.17 -2.87 34.82
CA PRO A 123 1.23 -3.75 34.32
C PRO A 123 1.09 -3.99 32.80
N VAL A 124 2.18 -3.81 32.07
CA VAL A 124 2.27 -4.10 30.63
C VAL A 124 2.59 -5.58 30.44
N GLU A 125 1.73 -6.29 29.72
CA GLU A 125 1.95 -7.70 29.40
C GLU A 125 3.19 -7.87 28.50
N THR A 126 4.00 -8.87 28.81
CA THR A 126 5.20 -9.16 28.03
C THR A 126 4.83 -9.99 26.78
N PRO A 127 5.27 -9.59 25.58
CA PRO A 127 4.96 -10.35 24.38
C PRO A 127 5.56 -11.77 24.44
N ILE A 128 4.77 -12.76 24.02
CA ILE A 128 5.23 -14.13 23.86
C ILE A 128 6.23 -14.17 22.70
N PRO A 129 7.45 -14.72 22.90
CA PRO A 129 8.43 -14.75 21.84
C PRO A 129 8.03 -15.76 20.75
N PRO A 130 8.28 -15.47 19.46
CA PRO A 130 7.74 -16.28 18.37
C PRO A 130 8.27 -17.73 18.33
N HIS A 131 9.43 -17.99 18.93
CA HIS A 131 10.02 -19.34 18.97
C HIS A 131 9.31 -20.28 19.96
N THR A 132 8.44 -19.78 20.82
CA THR A 132 7.62 -20.62 21.71
C THR A 132 6.25 -20.97 21.11
N LEU A 133 5.91 -20.37 19.97
CA LEU A 133 4.64 -20.60 19.28
C LEU A 133 4.73 -21.82 18.35
N SER A 134 3.60 -22.48 18.14
CA SER A 134 3.50 -23.56 17.18
C SER A 134 3.63 -23.05 15.74
N PRO A 135 4.08 -23.88 14.78
CA PRO A 135 4.17 -23.48 13.37
C PRO A 135 2.84 -22.98 12.79
N SER A 136 1.71 -23.58 13.21
CA SER A 136 0.37 -23.17 12.79
C SER A 136 0.03 -21.75 13.26
N GLU A 137 0.37 -21.40 14.49
CA GLU A 137 0.13 -20.07 15.03
C GLU A 137 0.97 -19.01 14.33
N ILE A 138 2.25 -19.31 14.06
CA ILE A 138 3.14 -18.41 13.32
C ILE A 138 2.61 -18.18 11.90
N HIS A 139 2.17 -19.25 11.23
CA HIS A 139 1.61 -19.17 9.89
C HIS A 139 0.33 -18.31 9.86
N LEU A 140 -0.60 -18.56 10.78
CA LEU A 140 -1.83 -17.77 10.89
C LEU A 140 -1.52 -16.32 11.24
N ALA A 141 -0.64 -16.05 12.21
CA ALA A 141 -0.24 -14.69 12.59
C ALA A 141 0.36 -13.91 11.42
N HIS A 142 1.11 -14.57 10.54
CA HIS A 142 1.63 -13.95 9.32
C HIS A 142 0.51 -13.68 8.28
N LEU A 143 -0.49 -14.56 8.17
CA LEU A 143 -1.59 -14.42 7.22
C LEU A 143 -2.67 -13.42 7.65
N MET A 144 -2.94 -13.30 8.96
CA MET A 144 -3.99 -12.44 9.51
C MET A 144 -3.98 -11.01 8.95
N PRO A 145 -2.86 -10.25 8.92
CA PRO A 145 -2.89 -8.88 8.39
C PRO A 145 -3.31 -8.79 6.91
N TYR A 146 -3.03 -9.83 6.11
CA TYR A 146 -3.47 -9.88 4.72
C TYR A 146 -4.96 -10.20 4.60
N LEU A 147 -5.43 -11.16 5.41
CA LEU A 147 -6.84 -11.54 5.45
C LEU A 147 -7.72 -10.40 5.96
N GLU A 148 -7.27 -9.68 7.00
CA GLU A 148 -7.96 -8.49 7.52
C GLU A 148 -8.04 -7.40 6.47
N LYS A 149 -6.94 -7.13 5.74
CA LYS A 149 -6.95 -6.17 4.64
C LYS A 149 -7.95 -6.56 3.55
N GLN A 150 -7.93 -7.82 3.11
CA GLN A 150 -8.87 -8.28 2.08
C GLN A 150 -10.33 -8.26 2.57
N ALA A 151 -10.58 -8.62 3.83
CA ALA A 151 -11.92 -8.56 4.41
C ALA A 151 -12.44 -7.11 4.45
N ASN A 152 -11.59 -6.16 4.84
CA ASN A 152 -11.92 -4.74 4.82
C ASN A 152 -12.22 -4.24 3.40
N ASP A 153 -11.35 -4.54 2.43
CA ASP A 153 -11.55 -4.16 1.02
C ASP A 153 -12.86 -4.72 0.45
N MET A 154 -13.18 -5.98 0.78
CA MET A 154 -14.41 -6.64 0.34
C MET A 154 -15.66 -6.03 1.00
N ASN A 155 -15.59 -5.72 2.30
CA ASN A 155 -16.68 -5.06 3.02
C ASN A 155 -16.96 -3.67 2.46
N THR A 156 -15.92 -2.90 2.12
CA THR A 156 -16.09 -1.59 1.47
C THR A 156 -16.79 -1.73 0.12
N LYS A 157 -16.34 -2.65 -0.74
CA LYS A 157 -16.99 -2.90 -2.05
C LYS A 157 -18.44 -3.36 -1.91
N LEU A 158 -18.72 -4.19 -0.91
CA LEU A 158 -20.08 -4.65 -0.62
C LEU A 158 -20.97 -3.47 -0.22
N ALA A 159 -20.49 -2.60 0.67
CA ALA A 159 -21.22 -1.42 1.11
C ALA A 159 -21.50 -0.45 -0.05
N GLU A 160 -20.50 -0.17 -0.90
CA GLU A 160 -20.65 0.65 -2.10
C GLU A 160 -21.68 0.06 -3.07
N THR A 161 -21.65 -1.25 -3.29
CA THR A 161 -22.59 -1.95 -4.17
C THR A 161 -24.01 -1.90 -3.61
N GLN A 162 -24.18 -2.13 -2.31
CA GLN A 162 -25.48 -2.03 -1.63
C GLN A 162 -26.05 -0.62 -1.70
N GLN A 163 -25.22 0.41 -1.52
CA GLN A 163 -25.62 1.80 -1.66
C GLN A 163 -26.07 2.12 -3.10
N SER A 164 -25.31 1.66 -4.11
CA SER A 164 -25.66 1.82 -5.52
C SER A 164 -26.99 1.12 -5.85
N ASN A 165 -27.17 -0.12 -5.40
CA ASN A 165 -28.41 -0.87 -5.60
C ASN A 165 -29.61 -0.18 -4.97
N THR A 166 -29.44 0.39 -3.77
CA THR A 166 -30.51 1.13 -3.08
C THR A 166 -30.91 2.38 -3.88
N LYS A 167 -29.94 3.12 -4.44
CA LYS A 167 -30.19 4.29 -5.29
C LYS A 167 -30.83 3.93 -6.63
N LEU A 168 -30.41 2.83 -7.24
CA LEU A 168 -31.02 2.33 -8.47
C LEU A 168 -32.47 1.90 -8.22
N LEU A 169 -32.71 1.18 -7.12
CA LEU A 169 -34.05 0.75 -6.76
C LEU A 169 -34.98 1.95 -6.52
N SER A 170 -34.53 2.98 -5.80
CA SER A 170 -35.34 4.19 -5.59
C SER A 170 -35.62 4.95 -6.88
N THR A 171 -34.66 4.98 -7.82
CA THR A 171 -34.86 5.59 -9.14
C THR A 171 -35.89 4.81 -9.95
N VAL A 172 -35.79 3.47 -9.97
CA VAL A 172 -36.74 2.61 -10.69
C VAL A 172 -38.14 2.71 -10.11
N THR A 173 -38.29 2.77 -8.78
CA THR A 173 -39.62 2.92 -8.16
C THR A 173 -40.23 4.28 -8.46
N ALA A 174 -39.43 5.36 -8.43
CA ALA A 174 -39.89 6.69 -8.81
C ALA A 174 -40.34 6.75 -10.29
N GLN A 175 -39.53 6.19 -11.19
CA GLN A 175 -39.87 6.12 -12.62
C GLN A 175 -41.14 5.30 -12.87
N ARG A 176 -41.33 4.19 -12.15
CA ARG A 176 -42.57 3.39 -12.26
C ARG A 176 -43.80 4.18 -11.82
N ALA A 177 -43.70 4.92 -10.72
CA ALA A 177 -44.80 5.78 -10.25
C ALA A 177 -45.10 6.92 -11.24
N GLU A 178 -44.07 7.50 -11.85
CA GLU A 178 -44.22 8.52 -12.89
C GLU A 178 -44.91 7.95 -14.15
N ILE A 179 -44.49 6.77 -14.62
CA ILE A 179 -45.13 6.08 -15.75
C ILE A 179 -46.60 5.80 -15.45
N GLU A 180 -46.92 5.31 -14.24
CA GLU A 180 -48.31 5.04 -13.84
C GLU A 180 -49.15 6.33 -13.83
N ALA A 181 -48.59 7.44 -13.38
CA ALA A 181 -49.26 8.75 -13.40
C ALA A 181 -49.46 9.26 -14.84
N LEU A 182 -48.46 9.11 -15.72
CA LEU A 182 -48.55 9.49 -17.13
C LEU A 182 -49.58 8.66 -17.90
N VAL A 183 -49.62 7.34 -17.66
CA VAL A 183 -50.61 6.44 -18.28
C VAL A 183 -52.02 6.83 -17.84
N ARG A 184 -52.26 7.05 -16.54
CA ARG A 184 -53.56 7.54 -16.05
C ARG A 184 -53.94 8.90 -16.65
N GLY A 185 -52.98 9.81 -16.80
CA GLY A 185 -53.19 11.09 -17.44
C GLY A 185 -53.64 10.94 -18.90
N LEU A 186 -53.00 10.04 -19.65
CA LEU A 186 -53.38 9.73 -21.04
C LEU A 186 -54.75 9.06 -21.13
N GLU A 187 -55.07 8.12 -20.23
CA GLU A 187 -56.39 7.48 -20.16
C GLU A 187 -57.50 8.52 -19.96
N ASN A 188 -57.30 9.48 -19.05
CA ASN A 188 -58.25 10.56 -18.83
C ASN A 188 -58.41 11.46 -20.07
N VAL A 189 -57.31 11.84 -20.74
CA VAL A 189 -57.38 12.66 -21.96
C VAL A 189 -58.09 11.93 -23.10
N ILE A 190 -57.86 10.62 -23.25
CA ILE A 190 -58.58 9.78 -24.22
C ILE A 190 -60.07 9.76 -23.90
N GLN A 191 -60.43 9.61 -22.63
CA GLN A 191 -61.82 9.62 -22.19
C GLN A 191 -62.50 10.97 -22.45
N ASP A 192 -61.82 12.07 -22.19
CA ASP A 192 -62.32 13.42 -22.48
C ASP A 192 -62.53 13.65 -23.99
N LEU A 193 -61.62 13.14 -24.83
CA LEU A 193 -61.74 13.18 -26.29
C LEU A 193 -62.91 12.33 -26.79
N ASP A 194 -63.11 11.14 -26.22
CA ASP A 194 -64.20 10.24 -26.61
C ASP A 194 -65.57 10.84 -26.23
N ILE A 195 -65.67 11.45 -25.04
CA ILE A 195 -66.85 12.22 -24.62
C ILE A 195 -67.09 13.39 -25.57
N SER A 196 -66.05 14.15 -25.90
CA SER A 196 -66.15 15.29 -26.83
C SER A 196 -66.60 14.85 -28.23
N ALA A 197 -66.05 13.76 -28.74
CA ALA A 197 -66.45 13.18 -30.03
C ALA A 197 -67.90 12.69 -30.02
N GLN A 198 -68.35 12.06 -28.93
CA GLN A 198 -69.75 11.66 -28.76
C GLN A 198 -70.69 12.88 -28.72
N MET A 199 -70.31 13.96 -28.04
CA MET A 199 -71.09 15.21 -28.03
C MET A 199 -71.18 15.84 -29.43
N MET A 200 -70.10 15.82 -30.22
CA MET A 200 -70.13 16.29 -31.62
C MET A 200 -70.93 15.38 -32.56
N ALA A 201 -71.12 14.11 -32.20
CA ALA A 201 -71.91 13.15 -32.96
C ALA A 201 -73.42 13.17 -32.58
N GLN A 202 -73.81 13.95 -31.56
CA GLN A 202 -75.22 14.15 -31.24
C GLN A 202 -75.92 14.97 -32.34
N ASP A 203 -77.11 14.53 -32.72
CA ASP A 203 -77.88 15.07 -33.85
C ASP A 203 -78.11 16.59 -33.75
N GLU A 204 -78.34 17.12 -32.54
CA GLU A 204 -78.54 18.56 -32.30
C GLU A 204 -77.33 19.42 -32.74
N VAL A 205 -76.10 18.96 -32.49
CA VAL A 205 -74.88 19.71 -32.88
C VAL A 205 -74.65 19.62 -34.39
N GLN A 206 -75.02 18.50 -35.01
CA GLN A 206 -74.97 18.34 -36.46
C GLN A 206 -76.04 19.17 -37.17
N GLU A 207 -77.23 19.30 -36.56
CA GLU A 207 -78.33 20.13 -37.05
C GLU A 207 -77.97 21.63 -36.95
N LEU A 208 -77.46 22.08 -35.80
CA LEU A 208 -76.91 23.43 -35.62
C LEU A 208 -75.77 23.74 -36.60
N SER A 209 -74.89 22.77 -36.86
CA SER A 209 -73.80 22.93 -37.84
C SER A 209 -74.31 23.04 -39.28
N LYS A 210 -75.44 22.40 -39.61
CA LYS A 210 -76.12 22.55 -40.90
C LYS A 210 -76.81 23.91 -41.00
N GLU A 211 -77.57 24.31 -39.98
CA GLU A 211 -78.22 25.63 -39.90
C GLU A 211 -77.21 26.78 -40.03
N THR A 212 -76.06 26.68 -39.36
CA THR A 212 -75.02 27.73 -39.41
C THR A 212 -74.37 27.80 -40.81
N ARG A 213 -74.20 26.67 -41.49
CA ARG A 213 -73.72 26.62 -42.89
C ARG A 213 -74.74 27.20 -43.87
N GLU A 214 -76.02 26.99 -43.62
CA GLU A 214 -77.09 27.56 -44.42
C GLU A 214 -77.13 29.10 -44.25
N LEU A 215 -77.04 29.60 -43.01
CA LEU A 215 -76.91 31.02 -42.71
C LEU A 215 -75.65 31.67 -43.31
N GLU A 216 -74.50 30.99 -43.28
CA GLU A 216 -73.26 31.50 -43.90
C GLU A 216 -73.39 31.60 -45.43
N MET A 217 -74.08 30.65 -46.07
CA MET A 217 -74.36 30.71 -47.50
C MET A 217 -75.33 31.84 -47.86
N GLU A 218 -76.33 32.11 -47.02
CA GLU A 218 -77.26 33.24 -47.20
C GLU A 218 -76.61 34.61 -46.99
N MET A 219 -75.59 34.73 -46.13
CA MET A 219 -74.84 35.97 -45.92
C MET A 219 -73.81 36.28 -47.00
N ARG A 220 -73.49 35.31 -47.86
CA ARG A 220 -72.46 35.45 -48.91
C ARG A 220 -73.02 35.85 -50.28
N THR A 221 -74.35 35.93 -50.41
CA THR A 221 -75.10 36.47 -51.56
C THR A 221 -75.51 37.92 -51.32
#